data_AF-A0A6N9AJG3-F1
#
_entry.id   AF-A0A6N9AJG3-F1
#
_cell.length_a   1.000
_cell.length_b   1.000
_cell.length_c   1.000
_cell.angle_alpha   90.00
_cell.angle_beta   90.00
_cell.angle_gamma   90.00
#
_symmetry.space_group_name_H-M   'P 1'
#
loop_
_entity.id
_entity.type
_entity.pdbx_description
1 polymer ?
#
loop_
_entity_poly.entity_id
_entity_poly.type
_entity_poly.pdbx_seq_one_letter_code
_entity_poly.pdbx_strand_id
1 'polypeptide(L)'
;MHQPLKVRILDRDYPLLVQAGDVETMQDVARRVDQRMRAFKEQHPDQPDLVAAVVTALFLAEELDGARETSDVLVAALDRETDHLDRKLSEVLAEVDPISIQE
;
A
#
# COMPACT_ATOMS: atom_id res chain seq x y z
N MET A 1 -21.43 6.62 -1.18
CA MET A 1 -21.97 7.08 -2.49
C MET A 1 -20.79 7.22 -3.46
N HIS A 2 -20.98 6.86 -4.74
CA HIS A 2 -19.95 7.04 -5.78
C HIS A 2 -20.20 8.36 -6.53
N GLN A 3 -19.14 9.03 -6.97
CA GLN A 3 -19.20 10.22 -7.80
C GLN A 3 -18.34 10.07 -9.07
N PRO A 4 -18.76 10.68 -10.19
CA PRO A 4 -17.98 10.66 -11.42
C PRO A 4 -16.71 11.49 -11.26
N LEU A 5 -15.59 10.94 -11.72
CA LEU A 5 -14.29 11.59 -11.79
C LEU A 5 -13.76 11.45 -13.22
N LYS A 6 -13.18 12.53 -13.76
CA LYS A 6 -12.48 12.51 -15.03
C LYS A 6 -10.98 12.70 -14.77
N VAL A 7 -10.16 11.75 -15.20
CA VAL A 7 -8.70 11.82 -15.09
C VAL A 7 -8.06 11.86 -16.47
N ARG A 8 -6.84 12.41 -16.56
CA ARG A 8 -6.06 12.45 -17.80
C ARG A 8 -4.78 11.65 -17.61
N ILE A 9 -4.56 10.67 -18.50
CA ILE A 9 -3.39 9.80 -18.51
C ILE A 9 -2.90 9.68 -19.95
N LEU A 10 -1.63 9.97 -20.19
CA LEU A 10 -0.98 9.97 -21.50
C LEU A 10 -1.80 10.75 -22.55
N ASP A 11 -2.22 11.95 -22.17
CA ASP A 11 -3.00 12.88 -23.00
C ASP A 11 -4.39 12.36 -23.42
N ARG A 12 -4.88 11.29 -22.77
CA ARG A 12 -6.22 10.73 -22.94
C ARG A 12 -7.05 10.93 -21.68
N ASP A 13 -8.32 11.25 -21.87
CA ASP A 13 -9.28 11.46 -20.79
C ASP A 13 -10.04 10.16 -20.48
N TYR A 14 -10.07 9.75 -19.22
CA TYR A 14 -10.75 8.55 -18.73
C TYR A 14 -11.85 8.90 -17.71
N PRO A 15 -13.11 8.51 -17.95
CA PRO A 15 -14.17 8.63 -16.96
C PRO A 15 -14.11 7.46 -15.96
N LEU A 16 -14.18 7.78 -14.67
CA LEU A 16 -14.16 6.83 -13.56
C LEU A 16 -15.35 7.09 -12.63
N LEU A 17 -15.81 6.05 -11.95
CA LEU A 17 -16.74 6.15 -10.81
C LEU A 17 -15.96 5.81 -9.55
N VAL A 18 -15.89 6.77 -8.63
CA VAL A 18 -15.03 6.68 -7.44
C VAL A 18 -15.87 6.91 -6.19
N GLN A 19 -15.53 6.27 -5.07
CA GLN A 19 -16.21 6.59 -3.81
C GLN A 19 -15.97 8.06 -3.46
N ALA A 20 -16.97 8.72 -2.89
CA ALA A 20 -16.90 10.17 -2.64
C ALA A 20 -15.67 10.59 -1.80
N GLY A 21 -15.26 9.75 -0.84
CA GLY A 21 -14.09 9.98 0.01
C GLY A 21 -12.73 9.73 -0.66
N ASP A 22 -12.70 9.03 -1.79
CA ASP A 22 -11.46 8.56 -2.42
C ASP A 22 -11.06 9.38 -3.65
N VAL A 23 -11.75 10.48 -3.94
CA VAL A 23 -11.50 11.24 -5.18
C VAL A 23 -10.09 11.82 -5.23
N GLU A 24 -9.61 12.41 -4.14
CA GLU A 24 -8.25 12.94 -4.08
C GLU A 24 -7.21 11.83 -4.25
N THR A 25 -7.40 10.71 -3.54
CA THR A 25 -6.55 9.52 -3.68
C THR A 25 -6.53 9.00 -5.11
N MET A 26 -7.68 8.90 -5.77
CA MET A 26 -7.77 8.42 -7.15
C MET A 26 -7.11 9.39 -8.14
N GLN A 27 -7.18 10.71 -7.91
CA GLN A 27 -6.45 11.69 -8.71
C GLN A 27 -4.93 11.51 -8.56
N ASP A 28 -4.44 11.25 -7.34
CA ASP A 28 -3.03 10.99 -7.08
C ASP A 28 -2.55 9.67 -7.70
N VAL A 29 -3.40 8.64 -7.70
CA VAL A 29 -3.14 7.37 -8.40
C VAL A 29 -3.01 7.64 -9.90
N ALA A 30 -3.98 8.33 -10.51
CA ALA A 30 -3.93 8.65 -11.94
C ALA A 30 -2.69 9.48 -12.31
N ARG A 31 -2.29 10.44 -11.48
CA ARG A 31 -1.06 11.24 -11.69
C ARG A 31 0.20 10.38 -11.67
N ARG A 32 0.28 9.41 -10.75
CA ARG A 32 1.41 8.46 -10.68
C ARG A 32 1.46 7.52 -11.88
N VAL A 33 0.30 7.06 -12.35
CA VAL A 33 0.21 6.25 -13.58
C VAL A 33 0.67 7.06 -14.80
N ASP A 34 0.18 8.30 -14.95
CA ASP A 34 0.60 9.21 -16.03
C ASP A 34 2.11 9.44 -16.05
N GLN A 35 2.70 9.74 -14.89
CA GLN A 35 4.15 9.93 -14.76
C GLN A 35 4.95 8.70 -15.18
N ARG A 36 4.56 7.50 -14.75
CA ARG A 36 5.25 6.25 -15.14
C ARG A 36 5.09 5.96 -16.63
N MET A 37 3.89 6.13 -17.18
CA MET A 37 3.64 5.93 -18.61
C MET A 37 4.45 6.91 -19.46
N ARG A 38 4.54 8.18 -19.05
CA ARG A 38 5.37 9.20 -19.73
C ARG A 38 6.86 8.84 -19.66
N ALA A 39 7.37 8.46 -18.49
CA ALA A 39 8.77 8.04 -18.34
C ALA A 39 9.12 6.84 -19.25
N PHE A 40 8.21 5.85 -19.36
CA PHE A 40 8.39 4.75 -20.31
C PHE A 40 8.39 5.24 -21.76
N LYS A 41 7.47 6.13 -22.13
CA LYS A 41 7.36 6.70 -23.48
C LYS A 41 8.56 7.58 -23.86
N GLU A 42 9.16 8.28 -22.91
CA GLU A 42 10.40 9.05 -23.11
C GLU A 42 11.57 8.14 -23.46
N GLN A 43 11.67 6.97 -22.82
CA GLN A 43 12.70 5.97 -23.09
C GLN A 43 12.41 5.14 -24.35
N HIS A 44 11.13 4.99 -24.70
CA HIS A 44 10.67 4.19 -25.82
C HIS A 44 9.63 4.93 -26.69
N PRO A 45 10.03 5.98 -27.43
CA PRO A 45 9.10 6.83 -28.18
C PRO A 45 8.28 6.07 -29.23
N ASP A 46 8.88 5.07 -29.88
CA ASP A 46 8.26 4.30 -30.95
C ASP A 46 7.25 3.25 -30.47
N GLN A 47 7.19 2.97 -29.16
CA GLN A 47 6.28 1.98 -28.62
C GLN A 47 4.83 2.49 -28.58
N PRO A 48 3.83 1.66 -28.92
CA PRO A 48 2.42 2.04 -28.82
C PRO A 48 2.00 2.39 -27.38
N ASP A 49 1.05 3.32 -27.22
CA ASP A 49 0.51 3.71 -25.90
C ASP A 49 -0.03 2.52 -25.09
N LEU A 50 -0.63 1.53 -25.77
CA LEU A 50 -1.12 0.32 -25.14
C LEU A 50 0.02 -0.50 -24.51
N VAL A 51 1.17 -0.58 -25.19
CA VAL A 51 2.35 -1.26 -24.65
C VAL A 51 2.85 -0.52 -23.41
N ALA A 52 2.93 0.82 -23.46
CA ALA A 52 3.29 1.64 -22.31
C ALA A 52 2.34 1.41 -21.12
N ALA A 53 1.03 1.32 -21.37
CA ALA A 53 0.02 1.04 -20.35
C ALA A 53 0.20 -0.35 -19.73
N VAL A 54 0.36 -1.40 -20.54
CA VAL A 54 0.54 -2.78 -20.07
C VAL A 54 1.83 -2.91 -19.26
N VAL A 55 2.94 -2.37 -19.75
CA VAL A 55 4.22 -2.40 -19.03
C VAL A 55 4.13 -1.63 -17.70
N THR A 56 3.51 -0.44 -17.71
CA THR A 56 3.30 0.32 -16.48
C THR A 56 2.42 -0.43 -15.48
N ALA A 57 1.38 -1.11 -15.94
CA ALA A 57 0.51 -1.92 -15.08
C ALA A 57 1.27 -3.10 -14.46
N LEU A 58 2.13 -3.77 -15.23
CA LEU A 58 2.96 -4.87 -14.73
C LEU A 58 3.93 -4.39 -13.64
N PHE A 59 4.63 -3.27 -13.86
CA PHE A 59 5.53 -2.71 -12.85
C PHE A 59 4.79 -2.30 -11.58
N LEU A 60 3.63 -1.65 -11.72
CA LEU A 60 2.82 -1.25 -10.56
C LEU A 60 2.29 -2.46 -9.78
N ALA A 61 1.95 -3.56 -10.46
CA ALA A 61 1.56 -4.80 -9.81
C ALA A 61 2.72 -5.44 -9.04
N GLU A 62 3.91 -5.50 -9.65
CA GLU A 62 5.13 -5.99 -8.99
C GLU A 62 5.48 -5.14 -7.76
N GLU A 63 5.44 -3.81 -7.88
CA GLU A 63 5.67 -2.90 -6.75
C GLU A 63 4.66 -3.13 -5.61
N LEU A 64 3.38 -3.36 -5.94
CA LEU A 64 2.34 -3.61 -4.96
C LEU A 64 2.55 -4.95 -4.23
N ASP A 65 2.92 -6.00 -4.96
CA ASP A 65 3.14 -7.32 -4.37
C ASP A 65 4.39 -7.32 -3.48
N GLY A 66 5.49 -6.68 -3.91
CA GLY A 66 6.66 -6.49 -3.05
C GLY A 66 6.37 -5.67 -1.78
N ALA A 67 5.52 -4.65 -1.88
CA ALA A 67 5.08 -3.88 -0.72
C ALA A 67 4.24 -4.72 0.25
N ARG A 68 3.36 -5.59 -0.25
CA ARG A 68 2.56 -6.51 0.57
C ARG A 68 3.42 -7.54 1.28
N GLU A 69 4.34 -8.19 0.56
CA GLU A 69 5.28 -9.15 1.17
C GLU A 69 6.10 -8.50 2.30
N THR A 70 6.58 -7.27 2.06
CA THR A 70 7.30 -6.51 3.09
C THR A 70 6.40 -6.22 4.30
N SER A 71 5.15 -5.82 4.07
CA SER A 71 4.18 -5.57 5.14
C SER A 71 3.91 -6.85 5.95
N ASP A 72 3.71 -7.99 5.30
CA ASP A 72 3.43 -9.27 5.96
C ASP A 72 4.62 -9.70 6.83
N VAL A 73 5.85 -9.54 6.34
CA VAL A 73 7.07 -9.81 7.12
C VAL A 73 7.15 -8.90 8.36
N LEU A 74 6.82 -7.61 8.21
CA LEU A 74 6.85 -6.65 9.31
C LEU A 74 5.77 -6.95 10.36
N VAL A 75 4.55 -7.29 9.94
CA VAL A 75 3.47 -7.70 10.85
C VAL A 75 3.87 -8.95 11.63
N ALA A 76 4.39 -9.98 10.95
CA ALA A 76 4.86 -11.20 11.61
C ALA A 76 6.06 -10.97 12.55
N ALA A 77 6.89 -9.96 12.28
CA ALA A 77 7.95 -9.56 13.20
C ALA A 77 7.38 -8.83 14.43
N LEU A 78 6.41 -7.94 14.22
CA LEU A 78 5.74 -7.21 15.30
C LEU A 78 4.98 -8.16 16.23
N ASP A 79 4.20 -9.10 15.69
CA ASP A 79 3.46 -10.10 16.46
C ASP A 79 4.40 -10.92 17.37
N ARG A 80 5.55 -11.36 16.82
CA ARG A 80 6.56 -12.10 17.59
C ARG A 80 7.15 -11.27 18.73
N GLU A 81 7.38 -9.98 18.50
CA GLU A 81 7.91 -9.09 19.54
C GLU A 81 6.84 -8.81 20.61
N THR A 82 5.58 -8.62 20.21
CA THR A 82 4.45 -8.47 21.14
C THR A 82 4.26 -9.72 22.00
N ASP A 83 4.27 -10.92 21.42
CA ASP A 83 4.22 -12.19 22.16
C ASP A 83 5.40 -12.38 23.11
N HIS A 84 6.57 -11.85 22.74
CA HIS A 84 7.75 -11.87 23.60
C HIS A 84 7.63 -10.92 24.78
N LEU A 85 7.13 -9.70 24.54
CA LEU A 85 6.84 -8.71 25.58
C LEU A 85 5.77 -9.20 26.56
N ASP A 86 4.68 -9.78 26.06
CA ASP A 86 3.59 -10.31 26.89
C ASP A 86 4.06 -11.45 27.79
N ARG A 87 4.89 -12.36 27.28
CA ARG A 87 5.49 -13.43 28.09
C ARG A 87 6.40 -12.88 29.18
N LYS A 88 7.29 -11.95 28.85
CA LYS A 88 8.18 -11.31 29.83
C LYS A 88 7.42 -10.57 30.91
N LEU A 89 6.37 -9.84 30.52
CA LEU A 89 5.55 -9.11 31.49
C LEU A 89 4.80 -10.07 32.41
N SER A 90 4.28 -11.17 31.87
CA SER A 90 3.62 -12.23 32.64
C SER A 90 4.57 -12.92 33.61
N GLU A 91 5.80 -13.21 33.19
CA GLU A 91 6.86 -13.77 34.05
C GLU A 91 7.17 -12.82 35.22
N VAL A 92 7.41 -11.54 34.94
CA VAL A 92 7.69 -10.52 35.97
C VAL A 92 6.50 -10.35 36.92
N LEU A 93 5.27 -10.29 36.41
CA LEU A 93 4.08 -10.16 37.27
C LEU A 93 3.88 -11.40 38.17
N ALA A 94 4.18 -12.60 37.67
CA ALA A 94 4.13 -13.82 38.46
C ALA A 94 5.20 -13.84 39.58
N GLU A 95 6.36 -13.21 39.37
CA GLU A 95 7.39 -13.08 40.40
C GLU A 95 7.05 -12.04 41.48
N VAL A 96 6.15 -11.09 41.19
CA VAL A 96 5.76 -10.00 42.11
C VAL A 96 4.59 -10.41 43.02
N ASP A 97 3.95 -11.56 42.81
CA ASP A 97 2.84 -12.07 43.62
C ASP A 97 3.24 -13.31 44.45
N PRO A 98 4.09 -13.11 45.49
CA PRO A 98 3.74 -13.59 46.81
C PRO A 98 4.28 -12.64 47.91
N ILE A 99 3.72 -11.44 48.03
CA ILE A 99 3.69 -10.75 49.33
C ILE A 99 2.23 -10.56 49.69
N SER A 100 1.69 -11.65 50.24
CA SER A 100 0.51 -11.69 51.10
C SER A 100 0.23 -10.34 51.76
N ILE A 101 -0.88 -9.72 51.36
CA ILE A 101 -1.69 -8.97 52.30
C ILE A 101 -2.21 -10.01 53.30
N GLN A 102 -1.44 -10.29 54.35
CA GLN A 102 -1.95 -10.93 55.55
C GLN A 102 -2.27 -9.82 56.55
N GLU A 103 -3.57 -9.69 56.82
CA GLU A 103 -4.17 -8.94 57.93
C GLU A 103 -3.61 -9.34 59.29
#